data_AF-A0A2N3F5C2-F1
#
_entry.id   AF-A0A2N3F5C2-F1
#
_cell.length_a   1.000
_cell.length_b   1.000
_cell.length_c   1.000
_cell.angle_alpha   90.00
_cell.angle_beta   90.00
_cell.angle_gamma   90.00
#
_symmetry.space_group_name_H-M   'P 1'
#
loop_
_entity.id
_entity.type
_entity.pdbx_description
1 polymer ?
#
loop_
_entity_poly.entity_id
_entity_poly.type
_entity_poly.pdbx_seq_one_letter_code
_entity_poly.pdbx_strand_id
1 'polypeptide(L)'
;SEDDSTDAAIEVRAFFNDSGEPLREDPVTGSLNASVAQWLTGSGRVKAPYVARQGARVGRDGRVQVTEAEGELWIGGRAAVTVIGEVDLWGGADSGW
;
A
#
# COMPACT_ATOMS: atom_id res chain seq x y z
N SER A 1 1.75 -6.38 -26.29
CA SER A 1 1.05 -5.73 -25.18
C SER A 1 0.72 -6.81 -24.19
N GLU A 2 1.69 -7.10 -23.33
CA GLU A 2 1.56 -8.02 -22.22
C GLU A 2 0.35 -7.61 -21.38
N ASP A 3 -0.59 -8.54 -21.29
CA ASP A 3 -1.74 -8.48 -20.41
C ASP A 3 -1.25 -8.54 -18.96
N ASP A 4 -0.93 -7.37 -18.38
CA ASP A 4 -0.49 -7.23 -16.98
C ASP A 4 -1.67 -7.34 -16.00
N SER A 5 -2.82 -7.84 -16.45
CA SER A 5 -3.96 -8.17 -15.59
C SER A 5 -3.79 -9.61 -15.06
N THR A 6 -2.81 -9.80 -14.17
CA THR A 6 -3.03 -10.83 -13.15
C THR A 6 -4.19 -10.33 -12.29
N ASP A 7 -5.38 -10.87 -12.56
CA ASP A 7 -6.59 -10.48 -11.86
C ASP A 7 -6.34 -10.63 -10.35
N ALA A 8 -6.60 -9.58 -9.59
CA ALA A 8 -6.23 -9.56 -8.19
C ALA A 8 -7.09 -10.58 -7.44
N ALA A 9 -6.44 -11.44 -6.64
CA ALA A 9 -7.13 -12.50 -5.90
C ALA A 9 -8.10 -11.93 -4.85
N ILE A 10 -7.79 -10.75 -4.31
CA ILE A 10 -8.57 -10.06 -3.28
C ILE A 10 -8.50 -8.54 -3.46
N GLU A 11 -9.52 -7.84 -2.95
CA GLU A 11 -9.45 -6.41 -2.63
C GLU A 11 -9.25 -6.25 -1.12
N VAL A 12 -8.26 -5.46 -0.73
CA VAL A 12 -8.05 -4.98 0.63
C VAL A 12 -8.55 -3.54 0.72
N ARG A 13 -9.15 -3.16 1.85
CA ARG A 13 -9.54 -1.76 2.14
C ARG A 13 -9.07 -1.38 3.53
N ALA A 14 -8.35 -0.26 3.63
CA ALA A 14 -7.71 0.21 4.86
C ALA A 14 -8.42 1.45 5.38
N PHE A 15 -9.29 1.28 6.37
CA PHE A 15 -9.98 2.40 7.01
C PHE A 15 -9.28 2.79 8.31
N PHE A 16 -9.12 4.09 8.51
CA PHE A 16 -8.46 4.62 9.71
C PHE A 16 -9.04 5.98 10.09
N ASN A 17 -8.93 6.31 11.36
CA ASN A 17 -9.24 7.62 11.89
C ASN A 17 -8.19 7.98 12.96
N ASP A 18 -7.75 9.23 12.96
CA ASP A 18 -7.03 9.79 14.10
C ASP A 18 -8.05 10.47 15.03
N SER A 19 -7.72 10.57 16.33
CA SER A 19 -8.65 11.08 17.35
C SER A 19 -9.26 12.44 16.97
N GLY A 20 -10.55 12.44 16.66
CA GLY A 20 -11.31 13.65 16.30
C GLY A 20 -11.36 13.96 14.80
N GLU A 21 -10.73 13.17 13.95
CA GLU A 21 -10.73 13.38 12.50
C GLU A 21 -11.74 12.47 11.77
N PRO A 22 -12.21 12.88 10.57
CA PRO A 22 -13.09 12.05 9.75
C PRO A 22 -12.45 10.70 9.38
N LEU A 23 -13.28 9.67 9.20
CA LEU A 23 -12.84 8.38 8.67
C LEU A 23 -12.19 8.56 7.31
N ARG A 24 -10.98 8.02 7.15
CA ARG A 24 -10.21 8.00 5.91
C ARG A 24 -10.01 6.57 5.43
N GLU A 25 -9.75 6.45 4.13
CA GLU A 25 -9.32 5.21 3.50
C GLU A 25 -7.94 5.42 2.86
N ASP A 26 -6.96 4.60 3.25
CA ASP A 26 -5.62 4.66 2.68
C ASP A 26 -5.63 3.95 1.33
N PRO A 27 -5.14 4.59 0.25
CA PRO A 27 -5.14 3.99 -1.07
C PRO A 27 -4.27 2.72 -1.19
N VAL A 28 -3.14 2.61 -0.48
CA VAL A 28 -2.27 1.40 -0.46
C VAL A 28 -1.44 1.37 0.82
N THR A 29 -1.66 0.36 1.67
CA THR A 29 -0.96 0.25 2.97
C THR A 29 -0.14 -1.05 3.01
N GLY A 30 1.17 -0.95 2.84
CA GLY A 30 2.06 -2.13 2.77
C GLY A 30 2.04 -2.99 4.03
N SER A 31 2.10 -2.36 5.21
CA SER A 31 2.07 -3.06 6.50
C SER A 31 0.76 -3.82 6.74
N LEU A 32 -0.38 -3.24 6.37
CA LEU A 32 -1.68 -3.92 6.45
C LEU A 32 -1.70 -5.15 5.55
N ASN A 33 -1.21 -5.02 4.30
CA ASN A 33 -1.13 -6.15 3.39
C ASN A 33 -0.22 -7.27 3.94
N ALA A 34 0.87 -6.93 4.64
CA ALA A 34 1.72 -7.92 5.30
C ALA A 34 0.95 -8.72 6.37
N SER A 35 0.25 -8.04 7.27
CA SER A 35 -0.53 -8.70 8.33
C SER A 35 -1.70 -9.53 7.77
N VAL A 36 -2.40 -9.00 6.77
CA VAL A 36 -3.50 -9.71 6.11
C VAL A 36 -2.98 -10.93 5.35
N ALA A 37 -1.83 -10.83 4.70
CA ALA A 37 -1.23 -11.96 3.99
C ALA A 37 -0.92 -13.12 4.93
N GLN A 38 -0.28 -12.87 6.07
CA GLN A 38 0.00 -13.89 7.08
C GLN A 38 -1.29 -14.58 7.56
N TRP A 39 -2.34 -13.81 7.85
CA TRP A 39 -3.61 -14.37 8.29
C TRP A 39 -4.30 -15.19 7.19
N LEU A 40 -4.33 -14.70 5.95
CA LEU A 40 -4.99 -15.37 4.82
C LEU A 40 -4.30 -16.68 4.45
N THR A 41 -2.97 -16.70 4.37
CA THR A 41 -2.21 -17.92 4.04
C THR A 41 -2.21 -18.90 5.21
N GLY A 42 -1.95 -18.43 6.42
CA GLY A 42 -1.94 -19.26 7.63
C GLY A 42 -3.30 -19.90 7.92
N SER A 43 -4.39 -19.28 7.47
CA SER A 43 -5.74 -19.82 7.60
C SER A 43 -6.26 -20.55 6.35
N GLY A 44 -5.43 -20.72 5.32
CA GLY A 44 -5.76 -21.47 4.10
C GLY A 44 -6.76 -20.80 3.16
N ARG A 45 -7.03 -19.50 3.32
CA ARG A 45 -8.02 -18.75 2.51
C ARG A 45 -7.47 -18.34 1.15
N VAL A 46 -6.19 -18.01 1.10
CA VAL A 46 -5.46 -17.63 -0.12
C VAL A 46 -4.09 -18.29 -0.07
N LYS A 47 -3.59 -18.73 -1.23
CA LYS A 47 -2.25 -19.31 -1.36
C LYS A 47 -1.31 -18.32 -2.04
N ALA A 48 -0.08 -18.20 -1.54
CA ALA A 48 0.98 -17.47 -2.24
C ALA A 48 1.55 -18.27 -3.43
N PRO A 49 2.01 -17.61 -4.51
CA PRO A 49 1.98 -16.18 -4.73
C PRO A 49 0.61 -15.66 -5.16
N TYR A 50 0.28 -14.42 -4.81
CA TYR A 50 -0.94 -13.75 -5.29
C TYR A 50 -0.75 -12.24 -5.37
N VAL A 51 -1.68 -11.56 -6.05
CA VAL A 51 -1.78 -10.10 -6.08
C VAL A 51 -3.02 -9.66 -5.29
N ALA A 52 -2.82 -8.77 -4.32
CA ALA A 52 -3.90 -8.01 -3.69
C ALA A 52 -4.04 -6.66 -4.41
N ARG A 53 -5.28 -6.23 -4.64
CA ARG A 53 -5.57 -4.85 -5.04
C ARG A 53 -6.05 -4.02 -3.85
N GLN A 54 -5.71 -2.74 -3.81
CA GLN A 54 -6.19 -1.78 -2.80
C GLN A 54 -6.46 -0.42 -3.45
N GLY A 55 -7.47 0.28 -2.94
CA GLY A 55 -7.73 1.68 -3.28
C GLY A 55 -8.72 1.87 -4.44
N ALA A 56 -9.29 0.80 -4.99
CA ALA A 56 -10.22 0.89 -6.12
C ALA A 56 -11.44 1.79 -5.81
N ARG A 57 -11.88 1.80 -4.55
CA ARG A 57 -12.99 2.63 -4.07
C ARG A 57 -12.64 4.11 -3.87
N VAL A 58 -11.36 4.45 -3.77
CA VAL A 58 -10.85 5.82 -3.69
C VAL A 58 -10.12 6.25 -4.97
N GLY A 59 -10.37 5.56 -6.09
CA GLY A 59 -9.85 5.91 -7.41
C GLY A 59 -8.36 5.63 -7.60
N ARG A 60 -7.79 4.68 -6.85
CA ARG A 60 -6.40 4.23 -6.99
C ARG A 60 -6.36 2.75 -7.40
N ASP A 61 -5.31 2.35 -8.09
CA ASP A 61 -5.10 0.96 -8.55
C ASP A 61 -3.82 0.39 -7.93
N GLY A 62 -3.80 0.30 -6.59
CA GLY A 62 -2.69 -0.31 -5.88
C GLY A 62 -2.60 -1.80 -6.18
N ARG A 63 -1.43 -2.28 -6.59
CA ARG A 63 -1.15 -3.70 -6.82
C ARG A 63 -0.03 -4.17 -5.91
N VAL A 64 -0.39 -4.98 -4.93
CA VAL A 64 0.53 -5.54 -3.93
C VAL A 64 0.80 -7.00 -4.28
N GLN A 65 2.05 -7.29 -4.61
CA GLN A 65 2.55 -8.64 -4.86
C GLN A 65 2.90 -9.30 -3.53
N VAL A 66 2.31 -10.46 -3.29
CA VAL A 66 2.62 -11.32 -2.15
C VAL A 66 3.28 -12.57 -2.68
N THR A 67 4.53 -12.79 -2.29
CA THR A 67 5.31 -13.98 -2.63
C THR A 67 5.76 -14.70 -1.38
N GLU A 68 6.19 -15.95 -1.52
CA GLU A 68 6.73 -16.75 -0.42
C GLU A 68 8.12 -17.25 -0.80
N ALA A 69 9.10 -17.04 0.08
CA ALA A 69 10.46 -17.54 -0.07
C ALA A 69 11.02 -17.87 1.31
N GLU A 70 11.69 -19.03 1.43
CA GLU A 70 12.32 -19.47 2.69
C GLU A 70 11.35 -19.57 3.89
N GLY A 71 10.06 -19.81 3.63
CA GLY A 71 9.02 -19.88 4.64
C GLY A 71 8.52 -18.52 5.13
N GLU A 72 8.99 -17.43 4.51
CA GLU A 72 8.56 -16.07 4.80
C GLU A 72 7.74 -15.47 3.65
N LEU A 73 6.78 -14.62 4.01
CA LEU A 73 5.99 -13.86 3.04
C LEU A 73 6.66 -12.52 2.75
N TRP A 74 6.79 -12.21 1.47
CA TRP A 74 7.32 -10.95 0.98
C TRP A 74 6.23 -10.10 0.37
N ILE A 75 6.23 -8.82 0.71
CA ILE A 75 5.26 -7.84 0.26
C ILE A 75 5.99 -6.82 -0.61
N GLY A 76 5.57 -6.72 -1.87
CA GLY A 76 6.21 -5.84 -2.85
C GLY A 76 5.22 -5.25 -3.82
N GLY A 77 5.71 -4.38 -4.69
CA GLY A 77 4.93 -3.76 -5.74
C GLY A 77 5.79 -2.82 -6.56
N ARG A 78 5.27 -2.39 -7.72
CA ARG A 78 5.94 -1.42 -8.57
C ARG A 78 5.70 -0.01 -8.04
N ALA A 79 6.74 0.81 -8.01
CA ALA A 79 6.64 2.23 -7.72
C ALA A 79 7.12 3.06 -8.91
N ALA A 80 6.53 4.25 -9.10
CA ALA A 80 6.93 5.19 -10.13
C ALA A 80 7.11 6.58 -9.51
N VAL A 81 8.22 7.24 -9.84
CA VAL A 81 8.48 8.61 -9.41
C VAL A 81 7.53 9.54 -10.14
N THR A 82 6.66 10.23 -9.40
CA THR A 82 5.64 11.14 -9.98
C THR A 82 6.09 12.59 -9.97
N VAL A 83 6.84 13.00 -8.96
CA VAL A 83 7.35 14.36 -8.79
C VAL A 83 8.80 14.28 -8.32
N ILE A 84 9.64 15.15 -8.88
CA ILE A 84 11.03 15.38 -8.45
C ILE A 84 11.15 16.89 -8.23
N GLY A 85 11.73 17.29 -7.11
CA GLY A 85 11.92 18.70 -6.78
C GLY A 85 12.80 18.91 -5.55
N GLU A 86 13.02 20.17 -5.22
CA GLU A 86 13.80 20.63 -4.07
C GLU A 86 12.88 21.38 -3.09
N VAL A 87 13.21 21.34 -1.79
CA VAL A 87 12.43 22.01 -0.73
C VAL A 87 13.36 22.94 0.03
N ASP A 88 13.07 24.24 -0.01
CA ASP A 88 13.73 25.23 0.84
C ASP A 88 13.10 25.21 2.24
N LEU A 89 13.89 24.86 3.24
CA LEU A 89 13.44 24.93 4.63
C LEU A 89 13.71 26.34 5.17
N TRP A 90 12.65 27.13 5.36
CA TRP A 90 12.76 28.44 6.01
C TRP A 90 13.01 28.27 7.51
N GLY A 91 14.27 28.41 7.94
CA GLY A 91 14.65 28.57 9.33
C GLY A 91 14.77 30.06 9.66
N GLY A 92 13.75 30.63 10.30
CA GLY A 92 13.75 32.04 10.68
C GLY A 92 14.94 32.41 11.57
N ALA A 93 15.87 33.16 11.03
CA ALA A 93 16.78 34.03 11.77
C ALA A 93 16.96 35.29 10.93
N ASP A 94 16.00 36.21 11.07
CA ASP A 94 16.15 37.66 10.92
C ASP A 94 14.78 38.30 11.20
N SER A 95 14.40 38.36 12.49
CA SER A 95 13.36 39.30 12.94
C SER A 95 14.05 40.53 13.51
N GLY A 96 14.59 41.33 12.59
CA GLY A 96 15.02 42.71 12.83
C GLY A 96 13.91 43.67 12.44
N TRP A 97 12.75 43.59 13.10
CA TRP A 97 11.71 44.62 13.13
C TRP A 97 10.99 44.56 14.48
#